data_AF-A0AAN6GN23-F1
#
_entry.id   AF-A0AAN6GN23-F1
#
_cell.length_a   1.000
_cell.length_b   1.000
_cell.length_c   1.000
_cell.angle_alpha   90.00
_cell.angle_beta   90.00
_cell.angle_gamma   90.00
#
_symmetry.space_group_name_H-M   'P 1'
#
loop_
_entity.id
_entity.type
_entity.pdbx_description
1 polymer ?
#
loop_
_entity_poly.entity_id
_entity_poly.type
_entity_poly.pdbx_seq_one_letter_code
_entity_poly.pdbx_strand_id
1 'polypeptide(L)'
;FTKAKIAMTPNNASAWNYLRGISRLNPSHSTSPLRSQACFALSLIPSHAEARASPSMDSGGLTSWYALEWLLDCEQEAAQQQLSASSSGAEQAQSESKRQIEDQTRLILARLLVADPMRKRYWHYKAERILSTLDRV
;
A
#
# COMPACT_ATOMS: atom_id res chain seq x y z
N PHE A 1 -19.66 -7.89 1.59
CA PHE A 1 -20.25 -6.93 2.53
C PHE A 1 -19.33 -5.74 2.84
N THR A 2 -18.16 -5.95 3.49
CA THR A 2 -17.27 -4.85 3.94
C THR A 2 -16.82 -3.92 2.80
N LYS A 3 -16.44 -4.47 1.63
CA LYS A 3 -16.08 -3.67 0.45
C LYS A 3 -17.19 -2.72 -0.01
N ALA A 4 -18.46 -3.14 0.06
CA ALA A 4 -19.58 -2.27 -0.28
C ALA A 4 -19.74 -1.11 0.73
N LYS A 5 -19.52 -1.36 2.03
CA LYS A 5 -19.53 -0.31 3.06
C LYS A 5 -18.39 0.69 2.87
N ILE A 6 -17.20 0.20 2.51
CA ILE A 6 -16.06 1.06 2.17
C ILE A 6 -16.37 1.87 0.90
N ALA A 7 -16.93 1.27 -0.15
CA ALA A 7 -17.27 2.00 -1.38
C ALA A 7 -18.28 3.15 -1.13
N MET A 8 -19.24 2.96 -0.21
CA MET A 8 -20.16 4.02 0.20
C MET A 8 -19.50 5.08 1.10
N THR A 9 -18.55 4.67 1.94
CA THR A 9 -17.88 5.54 2.93
C THR A 9 -16.38 5.27 2.95
N PRO A 10 -15.61 5.76 1.96
CA PRO A 10 -14.20 5.40 1.79
C PRO A 10 -13.30 5.83 2.95
N ASN A 11 -13.73 6.81 3.74
CA ASN A 11 -13.01 7.32 4.91
C ASN A 11 -13.45 6.67 6.24
N ASN A 12 -14.25 5.59 6.20
CA ASN A 12 -14.66 4.87 7.40
C ASN A 12 -13.55 3.94 7.93
N ALA A 13 -12.87 4.38 8.99
CA ALA A 13 -11.82 3.65 9.69
C ALA A 13 -12.18 2.21 10.06
N SER A 14 -13.37 2.01 10.61
CA SER A 14 -13.79 0.72 11.17
C SER A 14 -13.91 -0.34 10.08
N ALA A 15 -14.41 0.03 8.91
CA ALA A 15 -14.58 -0.87 7.78
C ALA A 15 -13.23 -1.30 7.19
N TRP A 16 -12.27 -0.38 7.08
CA TRP A 16 -10.90 -0.70 6.65
C TRP A 16 -10.16 -1.58 7.65
N ASN A 17 -10.27 -1.27 8.95
CA ASN A 17 -9.66 -2.09 10.00
C ASN A 17 -10.24 -3.51 10.02
N TYR A 18 -11.56 -3.64 9.86
CA TYR A 18 -12.20 -4.95 9.72
C TYR A 18 -11.70 -5.70 8.48
N LEU A 19 -11.61 -5.02 7.32
CA LEU A 19 -11.08 -5.62 6.09
C LEU A 19 -9.63 -6.12 6.26
N ARG A 20 -8.77 -5.34 6.95
CA ARG A 20 -7.40 -5.75 7.27
C ARG A 20 -7.39 -6.97 8.19
N GLY A 21 -8.23 -6.96 9.23
CA GLY A 21 -8.38 -8.07 10.17
C GLY A 21 -8.71 -9.37 9.46
N ILE A 22 -9.79 -9.40 8.68
CA ILE A 22 -10.21 -10.62 7.97
C ILE A 22 -9.19 -11.10 6.93
N SER A 23 -8.45 -10.17 6.30
CA SER A 23 -7.43 -10.52 5.30
C SER A 23 -6.19 -11.14 5.96
N ARG A 24 -5.82 -10.67 7.16
CA ARG A 24 -4.68 -11.21 7.92
C ARG A 24 -5.00 -12.51 8.66
N LEU A 25 -6.24 -12.71 9.08
CA LEU A 25 -6.67 -13.90 9.82
C LEU A 25 -6.78 -15.16 8.95
N ASN A 26 -6.72 -15.04 7.63
CA ASN A 26 -6.82 -16.16 6.68
C ASN A 26 -5.54 -16.35 5.85
N PRO A 27 -4.38 -16.64 6.46
CA PRO A 27 -3.12 -16.85 5.74
C PRO A 27 -3.13 -18.11 4.86
N SER A 28 -4.06 -19.04 5.08
CA SER A 28 -4.19 -20.29 4.32
C SER A 28 -4.60 -20.11 2.86
N HIS A 29 -5.13 -18.96 2.47
CA HIS A 29 -5.70 -18.74 1.13
C HIS A 29 -4.81 -17.93 0.18
N SER A 30 -3.77 -17.24 0.68
CA SER A 30 -2.86 -16.47 -0.15
C SER A 30 -1.57 -16.19 0.59
N THR A 31 -0.45 -16.23 -0.12
CA THR A 31 0.83 -15.73 0.39
C THR A 31 0.85 -14.19 0.45
N SER A 32 0.01 -13.52 -0.35
CA SER A 32 -0.21 -12.06 -0.35
C SER A 32 -1.69 -11.67 -0.17
N PRO A 33 -2.32 -11.89 0.99
CA PRO A 33 -3.72 -11.58 1.21
C PRO A 33 -4.10 -10.11 0.95
N LEU A 34 -3.19 -9.15 1.16
CA LEU A 34 -3.50 -7.73 0.95
C LEU A 34 -3.36 -7.35 -0.51
N ARG A 35 -2.28 -7.79 -1.17
CA ARG A 35 -2.00 -7.50 -2.58
C ARG A 35 -3.07 -8.04 -3.53
N SER A 36 -3.67 -9.21 -3.20
CA SER A 36 -4.79 -9.78 -3.98
C SER A 36 -6.03 -8.86 -4.05
N GLN A 37 -6.11 -7.86 -3.18
CA GLN A 37 -7.21 -6.91 -3.10
C GLN A 37 -6.78 -5.47 -3.43
N ALA A 38 -5.56 -5.25 -3.92
CA ALA A 38 -5.03 -3.93 -4.25
C ALA A 38 -5.90 -3.18 -5.27
N CYS A 39 -6.47 -3.88 -6.27
CA CYS A 39 -7.37 -3.29 -7.27
C CYS A 39 -8.58 -2.61 -6.64
N PHE A 40 -9.09 -3.14 -5.52
CA PHE A 40 -10.21 -2.52 -4.81
C PHE A 40 -9.78 -1.18 -4.20
N ALA A 41 -8.62 -1.11 -3.53
CA ALA A 41 -8.11 0.15 -3.00
C ALA A 41 -7.82 1.18 -4.10
N LEU A 42 -7.24 0.74 -5.23
CA LEU A 42 -7.00 1.60 -6.40
C LEU A 42 -8.30 2.18 -6.98
N SER A 43 -9.40 1.42 -6.97
CA SER A 43 -10.69 1.90 -7.48
C SER A 43 -11.32 3.04 -6.65
N LEU A 44 -10.81 3.28 -5.44
CA LEU A 44 -11.33 4.28 -4.49
C LEU A 44 -10.50 5.58 -4.46
N ILE A 45 -9.45 5.66 -5.26
CA ILE A 45 -8.55 6.81 -5.30
C ILE A 45 -8.32 7.24 -6.75
N PRO A 46 -7.99 8.52 -7.00
CA PRO A 46 -7.49 8.95 -8.30
C PRO A 46 -6.27 8.13 -8.70
N SER A 47 -6.08 7.95 -10.00
CA SER A 47 -4.89 7.29 -10.51
C SER A 47 -3.63 8.04 -10.08
N HIS A 48 -2.51 7.32 -10.01
CA HIS A 48 -1.23 7.94 -9.67
C HIS A 48 -0.79 9.02 -10.66
N ALA A 49 -1.18 8.90 -11.93
CA ALA A 49 -0.91 9.90 -12.96
C ALA A 49 -1.71 11.19 -12.73
N GLU A 50 -3.00 11.06 -12.42
CA GLU A 50 -3.87 12.19 -12.09
C GLU A 50 -3.36 12.91 -10.84
N ALA A 51 -3.10 12.18 -9.75
CA ALA A 51 -2.63 12.75 -8.50
C ALA A 51 -1.28 13.48 -8.65
N ARG A 52 -0.41 13.03 -9.58
CA ARG A 52 0.85 13.71 -9.90
C ARG A 52 0.61 15.01 -10.67
N ALA A 53 -0.33 15.01 -11.60
CA ALA A 53 -0.68 16.20 -12.37
C ALA A 53 -1.38 17.27 -11.51
N SER A 54 -2.20 16.85 -10.55
CA SER A 54 -2.89 17.75 -9.62
C SER A 54 -2.83 17.23 -8.17
N PRO A 55 -1.79 17.61 -7.41
CA PRO A 55 -1.60 17.19 -6.02
C PRO A 55 -2.74 17.60 -5.07
N SER A 56 -3.50 18.66 -5.43
CA SER A 56 -4.68 19.08 -4.67
C SER A 56 -5.77 18.01 -4.57
N MET A 57 -5.79 17.02 -5.47
CA MET A 57 -6.76 15.91 -5.40
C MET A 57 -6.57 14.99 -4.20
N ASP A 58 -5.36 14.95 -3.63
CA ASP A 58 -5.11 14.20 -2.40
C ASP A 58 -5.49 15.01 -1.15
N SER A 59 -5.69 16.32 -1.27
CA SER A 59 -5.98 17.22 -0.14
C SER A 59 -7.46 17.20 0.28
N GLY A 60 -7.76 17.71 1.48
CA GLY A 60 -9.14 17.96 1.93
C GLY A 60 -9.98 16.70 2.15
N GLY A 61 -9.36 15.52 2.25
CA GLY A 61 -10.07 14.25 2.47
C GLY A 61 -10.77 13.68 1.24
N LEU A 62 -10.50 14.24 0.05
CA LEU A 62 -11.03 13.76 -1.23
C LEU A 62 -10.50 12.37 -1.59
N THR A 63 -9.21 12.14 -1.34
CA THR A 63 -8.60 10.83 -1.48
C THR A 63 -8.66 10.08 -0.17
N SER A 64 -9.16 8.85 -0.19
CA SER A 64 -9.14 7.98 0.98
C SER A 64 -7.70 7.61 1.34
N TRP A 65 -7.19 8.21 2.41
CA TRP A 65 -5.87 7.87 2.93
C TRP A 65 -5.82 6.43 3.44
N TYR A 66 -6.95 5.83 3.83
CA TYR A 66 -7.01 4.41 4.19
C TYR A 66 -6.75 3.50 2.99
N ALA A 67 -7.23 3.88 1.81
CA ALA A 67 -6.92 3.16 0.58
C ALA A 67 -5.43 3.28 0.22
N LEU A 68 -4.85 4.48 0.33
CA LEU A 68 -3.40 4.67 0.17
C LEU A 68 -2.58 3.85 1.19
N GLU A 69 -3.02 3.84 2.45
CA GLU A 69 -2.38 3.05 3.51
C GLU A 69 -2.48 1.54 3.22
N TRP A 70 -3.60 1.07 2.66
CA TRP A 70 -3.73 -0.32 2.19
C TRP A 70 -2.73 -0.65 1.09
N LEU A 71 -2.55 0.24 0.11
CA LEU A 71 -1.55 0.03 -0.95
C LEU A 71 -0.14 -0.01 -0.37
N LEU A 72 0.17 0.84 0.61
CA LEU A 72 1.46 0.78 1.32
C LEU A 72 1.62 -0.54 2.11
N ASP A 73 0.54 -1.06 2.70
CA ASP A 73 0.56 -2.39 3.34
C ASP A 73 0.84 -3.50 2.29
N CYS A 74 0.35 -3.37 1.05
CA CYS A 74 0.62 -4.32 -0.03
C CYS A 74 2.10 -4.32 -0.44
N GLU A 75 2.73 -3.14 -0.54
CA GLU A 75 4.15 -3.03 -0.84
C GLU A 75 5.03 -3.58 0.30
N GLN A 76 4.61 -3.40 1.56
CA GLN A 76 5.28 -4.02 2.70
C GLN A 76 5.25 -5.55 2.62
N GLU A 77 4.09 -6.13 2.28
CA GLU A 77 3.92 -7.57 2.07
C GLU A 77 4.81 -8.07 0.93
N ALA A 78 4.87 -7.34 -0.19
CA ALA A 78 5.74 -7.68 -1.32
C ALA A 78 7.23 -7.65 -0.94
N ALA A 79 7.67 -6.65 -0.16
CA ALA A 79 9.05 -6.57 0.31
C ALA A 79 9.43 -7.75 1.22
N GLN A 80 8.53 -8.18 2.11
CA GLN A 80 8.75 -9.34 2.98
C GLN A 80 8.87 -10.65 2.20
N GLN A 81 8.11 -10.78 1.10
CA GLN A 81 8.19 -11.95 0.23
C GLN A 81 9.50 -12.00 -0.55
N GLN A 82 10.00 -10.86 -1.03
CA GLN A 82 11.30 -10.80 -1.70
C GLN A 82 12.42 -11.29 -0.77
N LEU A 83 12.41 -10.86 0.50
CA LEU A 83 13.36 -11.33 1.52
C LEU A 83 13.28 -12.83 1.79
N SER A 84 12.10 -13.43 1.64
CA SER A 84 11.90 -14.87 1.85
C SER A 84 12.29 -15.70 0.62
N ALA A 85 12.36 -15.08 -0.57
CA ALA A 85 12.56 -15.75 -1.86
C ALA A 85 14.02 -15.69 -2.37
N SER A 86 14.93 -15.01 -1.66
CA SER A 86 16.34 -14.79 -2.02
C SER A 86 17.19 -16.07 -2.21
N SER A 87 16.62 -17.26 -2.03
CA SER A 87 17.29 -18.56 -2.16
C SER A 87 17.30 -19.12 -3.59
N SER A 88 16.64 -18.46 -4.55
CA SER A 88 16.47 -18.96 -5.93
C SER A 88 17.14 -18.02 -6.93
N GLY A 89 18.03 -18.58 -7.79
CA GLY A 89 18.99 -17.86 -8.64
C GLY A 89 18.42 -17.03 -9.81
N ALA A 90 17.43 -16.19 -9.55
CA ALA A 90 16.79 -15.28 -10.51
C ALA A 90 17.09 -13.80 -10.15
N GLU A 91 18.37 -13.43 -10.11
CA GLU A 91 18.87 -12.12 -9.64
C GLU A 91 18.29 -10.92 -10.43
N GLN A 92 18.09 -11.08 -11.75
CA GLN A 92 17.55 -9.99 -12.60
C GLN A 92 16.07 -9.70 -12.30
N ALA A 93 15.24 -10.74 -12.15
CA ALA A 93 13.82 -10.58 -11.85
C ALA A 93 13.60 -10.01 -10.43
N GLN A 94 14.45 -10.39 -9.48
CA GLN A 94 14.44 -9.83 -8.12
C GLN A 94 14.82 -8.35 -8.11
N SER A 95 15.82 -7.96 -8.90
CA SER A 95 16.25 -6.57 -9.03
C SER A 95 15.15 -5.66 -9.60
N GLU A 96 14.44 -6.13 -10.64
CA GLU A 96 13.30 -5.38 -11.21
C GLU A 96 12.13 -5.29 -10.23
N SER A 97 11.79 -6.40 -9.56
CA SER A 97 10.73 -6.40 -8.54
C SER A 97 11.06 -5.48 -7.37
N LYS A 98 12.31 -5.46 -6.89
CA LYS A 98 12.77 -4.57 -5.82
C LYS A 98 12.57 -3.11 -6.22
N ARG A 99 13.05 -2.73 -7.41
CA ARG A 99 12.90 -1.37 -7.93
C ARG A 99 11.44 -0.96 -8.04
N GLN A 100 10.56 -1.86 -8.50
CA GLN A 100 9.13 -1.60 -8.60
C GLN A 100 8.52 -1.29 -7.21
N ILE A 101 8.84 -2.08 -6.18
CA ILE A 101 8.34 -1.88 -4.82
C ILE A 101 8.84 -0.53 -4.26
N GLU A 102 10.10 -0.19 -4.49
CA GLU A 102 10.66 1.10 -4.06
C GLU A 102 9.92 2.28 -4.70
N ASP A 103 9.72 2.23 -6.02
CA ASP A 103 9.07 3.31 -6.77
C ASP A 103 7.61 3.48 -6.34
N GLN A 104 6.87 2.38 -6.14
CA GLN A 104 5.51 2.43 -5.61
C GLN A 104 5.47 2.96 -4.17
N THR A 105 6.40 2.53 -3.32
CA THR A 105 6.48 2.99 -1.93
C THR A 105 6.70 4.51 -1.85
N ARG A 106 7.66 5.03 -2.63
CA ARG A 106 7.94 6.48 -2.69
C ARG A 106 6.73 7.26 -3.23
N LEU A 107 6.07 6.73 -4.25
CA LEU A 107 4.89 7.35 -4.84
C LEU A 107 3.74 7.42 -3.85
N ILE A 108 3.40 6.31 -3.19
CA ILE A 108 2.31 6.24 -2.21
C ILE A 108 2.62 7.13 -1.00
N LEU A 109 3.88 7.15 -0.53
CA LEU A 109 4.31 8.05 0.54
C LEU A 109 4.04 9.51 0.18
N ALA A 110 4.44 9.96 -1.02
CA ALA A 110 4.23 11.34 -1.44
C ALA A 110 2.74 11.73 -1.38
N ARG A 111 1.84 10.84 -1.79
CA ARG A 111 0.39 11.03 -1.71
C ARG A 111 -0.13 11.06 -0.27
N LEU A 112 0.33 10.14 0.58
CA LEU A 112 -0.04 10.08 2.00
C LEU A 112 0.35 11.35 2.76
N LEU A 113 1.48 11.98 2.42
CA LEU A 113 1.90 13.24 3.04
C LEU A 113 0.95 14.40 2.75
N VAL A 114 0.19 14.34 1.65
CA VAL A 114 -0.84 15.31 1.30
C VAL A 114 -2.20 14.92 1.88
N ALA A 115 -2.58 13.64 1.76
CA ALA A 115 -3.89 13.14 2.19
C ALA A 115 -4.04 13.03 3.70
N ASP A 116 -2.95 12.78 4.43
CA ASP A 116 -2.94 12.71 5.87
C ASP A 116 -1.65 13.30 6.47
N PRO A 117 -1.54 14.64 6.50
CA PRO A 117 -0.35 15.33 6.98
C PRO A 117 -0.13 15.14 8.49
N MET A 118 -1.17 14.83 9.27
CA MET A 118 -1.08 14.66 10.73
C MET A 118 -0.20 13.47 11.12
N ARG A 119 -0.15 12.42 10.30
CA ARG A 119 0.70 11.24 10.54
C ARG A 119 1.96 11.20 9.68
N LYS A 120 2.46 12.35 9.23
CA LYS A 120 3.70 12.45 8.42
C LYS A 120 4.87 11.62 8.96
N ARG A 121 5.18 11.72 10.26
CA ARG A 121 6.28 10.94 10.88
C ARG A 121 6.05 9.44 10.81
N TYR A 122 4.81 9.00 11.03
CA TYR A 122 4.43 7.60 10.92
C TYR A 122 4.58 7.08 9.48
N TRP A 123 4.21 7.89 8.49
CA TRP A 123 4.36 7.52 7.08
C TRP A 123 5.81 7.40 6.64
N HIS A 124 6.67 8.34 7.05
CA HIS A 124 8.11 8.23 6.82
C HIS A 124 8.68 6.96 7.44
N TYR A 125 8.41 6.73 8.73
CA TYR A 125 8.86 5.52 9.43
C TYR A 125 8.41 4.23 8.71
N LYS A 126 7.15 4.18 8.27
CA LYS A 126 6.59 3.00 7.60
C LYS A 126 7.25 2.78 6.23
N ALA A 127 7.43 3.82 5.43
CA ALA A 127 8.11 3.73 4.13
C ALA A 127 9.59 3.36 4.29
N GLU A 128 10.31 3.98 5.23
CA GLU A 128 11.69 3.66 5.56
C GLU A 128 11.84 2.18 5.95
N ARG A 129 10.92 1.66 6.77
CA ARG A 129 10.93 0.24 7.14
C ARG A 129 10.79 -0.69 5.92
N ILE A 130 9.96 -0.33 4.93
CA ILE A 130 9.82 -1.11 3.68
C ILE A 130 11.13 -1.08 2.90
N LEU A 131 11.69 0.11 2.68
CA LEU A 131 12.95 0.29 1.95
C LEU A 131 14.12 -0.45 2.64
N SER A 132 14.24 -0.32 3.96
CA SER A 132 15.25 -1.06 4.73
C SER A 132 15.04 -2.58 4.71
N THR A 133 13.83 -3.06 4.45
CA THR A 133 13.58 -4.50 4.26
C THR A 133 14.12 -4.95 2.91
N LEU A 134 13.93 -4.13 1.86
CA LEU A 134 14.46 -4.39 0.52
C LEU A 134 15.99 -4.31 0.45
N ASP A 135 16.63 -3.49 1.27
CA ASP A 135 18.10 -3.42 1.35
C ASP A 135 18.76 -4.67 1.95
N ARG A 136 17.97 -5.53 2.61
CA ARG A 136 18.43 -6.81 3.18
C ARG A 136 18.27 -7.99 2.23
N VAL A 137 17.56 -7.80 1.12
CA VAL A 137 17.39 -8.76 0.02
C VAL A 137 18.62 -8.69 -0.87
#